data_AF-A0A4R0XWW2-F1
#
_entry.id   AF-A0A4R0XWW2-F1
#
_cell.length_a   1.000
_cell.length_b   1.000
_cell.length_c   1.000
_cell.angle_alpha   90.00
_cell.angle_beta   90.00
_cell.angle_gamma   90.00
#
_symmetry.space_group_name_H-M   'P 1'
#
loop_
_entity.id
_entity.type
_entity.pdbx_description
1 polymer ?
#
loop_
_entity_poly.entity_id
_entity_poly.type
_entity_poly.pdbx_seq_one_letter_code
_entity_poly.pdbx_strand_id
1 'polypeptide(L)'
;MTNLVVNWHITEACNYQCFYCFAKWKKNENRELIHDNEKVLKLVKEVSLLPMIINQVHGTNFTGIRLNLVGGETFLYKQKILGIIKEAKKYHFELSAITNGTVLDDELIKIIGNEFLSIGFSVDSLNKNTNKEIGRTVKNMPMDADEILKKINLLRTLSPNIEIKINTVINELNKLEDFNSFITKASPTKWKIFKMLPILTEENSINNDDFYNFINRHTKFKKIIYSENNDEMTHSYLMIDPLGRFFQNNELLHGYDYSQSILQIGVETAVKQIKFNIHKFAKRANLMPIISL
;
A
#
# COMPACT_ATOMS: atom_id res chain seq x y z
N MET A 1 15.70 -15.88 2.33
CA MET A 1 14.65 -15.74 3.34
C MET A 1 13.57 -14.86 2.76
N THR A 2 12.33 -15.34 2.69
CA THR A 2 11.24 -14.68 1.97
C THR A 2 10.17 -14.25 2.96
N ASN A 3 9.88 -12.96 3.02
CA ASN A 3 8.89 -12.41 3.94
C ASN A 3 7.50 -12.41 3.31
N LEU A 4 6.50 -12.86 4.09
CA LEU A 4 5.09 -12.72 3.75
C LEU A 4 4.70 -11.25 3.93
N VAL A 5 4.07 -10.67 2.91
CA VAL A 5 3.70 -9.24 2.88
C VAL A 5 2.26 -9.10 3.33
N VAL A 6 2.05 -8.42 4.46
CA VAL A 6 0.72 -8.12 5.00
C VAL A 6 0.51 -6.60 4.92
N ASN A 7 -0.58 -6.18 4.29
CA ASN A 7 -0.94 -4.77 4.15
C ASN A 7 -1.94 -4.42 5.23
N TRP A 8 -1.56 -3.57 6.17
CA TRP A 8 -2.47 -3.13 7.20
C TRP A 8 -2.90 -1.69 6.91
N HIS A 9 -4.17 -1.53 6.53
CA HIS A 9 -4.84 -0.24 6.47
C HIS A 9 -5.11 0.22 7.89
N ILE A 10 -4.23 1.05 8.43
CA ILE A 10 -4.23 1.37 9.85
C ILE A 10 -5.28 2.43 10.24
N THR A 11 -5.75 3.21 9.26
CA THR A 11 -6.77 4.26 9.43
C THR A 11 -7.45 4.56 8.09
N GLU A 12 -8.69 5.04 8.14
CA GLU A 12 -9.40 5.71 7.03
C GLU A 12 -9.04 7.20 6.95
N ALA A 13 -8.61 7.80 8.06
CA ALA A 13 -8.42 9.24 8.16
C ALA A 13 -7.33 9.71 7.20
N CYS A 14 -7.74 10.54 6.24
CA CYS A 14 -6.87 11.11 5.21
C CYS A 14 -7.08 12.61 5.13
N ASN A 15 -6.03 13.34 4.83
CA ASN A 15 -6.08 14.77 4.52
C ASN A 15 -6.27 15.07 3.03
N TYR A 16 -6.42 14.03 2.19
CA TYR A 16 -6.85 14.08 0.79
C TYR A 16 -8.26 13.50 0.63
N GLN A 17 -8.88 13.74 -0.53
CA GLN A 17 -10.22 13.28 -0.88
C GLN A 17 -10.26 12.70 -2.29
N CYS A 18 -9.32 11.82 -2.63
CA CYS A 18 -9.22 11.29 -3.99
C CYS A 18 -10.52 10.57 -4.40
N PHE A 19 -11.06 10.86 -5.59
CA PHE A 19 -12.37 10.32 -6.00
C PHE A 19 -12.39 8.79 -6.13
N TYR A 20 -11.26 8.16 -6.47
CA TYR A 20 -11.10 6.70 -6.54
C TYR A 20 -10.59 6.07 -5.23
N CYS A 21 -10.48 6.83 -4.13
CA CYS A 21 -9.90 6.32 -2.89
C CYS A 21 -10.72 5.15 -2.34
N PHE A 22 -10.19 3.95 -2.49
CA PHE A 22 -10.85 2.72 -2.09
C PHE A 22 -10.61 2.38 -0.61
N ALA A 23 -9.77 3.13 0.09
CA ALA A 23 -9.57 3.00 1.55
C ALA A 23 -10.71 3.62 2.37
N LYS A 24 -11.96 3.39 1.97
CA LYS A 24 -13.17 3.76 2.71
C LYS A 24 -13.91 2.50 3.11
N TRP A 25 -14.09 2.28 4.41
CA TRP A 25 -14.77 1.09 4.92
C TRP A 25 -16.19 1.47 5.35
N LYS A 26 -17.04 0.45 5.55
CA LYS A 26 -18.38 0.69 6.09
C LYS A 26 -18.24 1.28 7.49
N LYS A 27 -18.78 2.49 7.70
CA LYS A 27 -18.83 3.14 9.02
C LYS A 27 -19.44 2.18 10.03
N ASN A 28 -18.60 1.65 10.91
CA ASN A 28 -19.02 1.03 12.15
C ASN A 28 -18.95 2.07 13.26
N GLU A 29 -19.74 1.89 14.30
CA GLU A 29 -19.67 2.69 15.53
C GLU A 29 -18.34 2.51 16.28
N ASN A 30 -17.59 1.46 15.93
CA ASN A 30 -16.33 1.12 16.55
C ASN A 30 -15.19 2.03 16.08
N ARG A 31 -14.43 2.54 17.06
CA ARG A 31 -13.18 3.27 16.83
C ARG A 31 -12.11 2.34 16.24
N GLU A 32 -11.31 2.87 15.30
CA GLU A 32 -10.21 2.16 14.66
C GLU A 32 -9.17 1.63 15.66
N LEU A 33 -8.59 0.47 15.35
CA LEU A 33 -7.65 -0.23 16.25
C LEU A 33 -6.41 0.60 16.56
N ILE A 34 -5.93 1.41 15.64
CA ILE A 34 -4.74 2.26 15.83
C ILE A 34 -4.85 3.18 17.06
N HIS A 35 -6.07 3.47 17.51
CA HIS A 35 -6.30 4.31 18.68
C HIS A 35 -6.20 3.58 20.02
N ASP A 36 -6.21 2.25 20.02
CA ASP A 36 -6.15 1.39 21.20
C ASP A 36 -4.84 0.59 21.20
N ASN A 37 -3.92 0.97 22.10
CA ASN A 37 -2.59 0.38 22.11
C ASN A 37 -2.64 -1.13 22.37
N GLU A 38 -3.47 -1.61 23.29
CA GLU A 38 -3.55 -3.05 23.58
C GLU A 38 -4.03 -3.85 22.38
N LYS A 39 -5.00 -3.32 21.64
CA LYS A 39 -5.48 -3.96 20.42
C LYS A 39 -4.43 -3.97 19.31
N VAL A 40 -3.64 -2.90 19.17
CA VAL A 40 -2.47 -2.88 18.25
C VAL A 40 -1.48 -4.00 18.63
N LEU A 41 -1.13 -4.12 19.92
CA LEU A 41 -0.19 -5.16 20.38
C LEU A 41 -0.73 -6.56 20.05
N LYS A 42 -2.00 -6.82 20.35
CA LYS A 42 -2.66 -8.09 20.07
C LYS A 42 -2.69 -8.38 18.57
N LEU A 43 -3.00 -7.40 17.72
CA LEU A 43 -3.05 -7.61 16.28
C LEU A 43 -1.67 -7.93 15.69
N VAL A 44 -0.63 -7.20 16.09
CA VAL A 44 0.74 -7.47 15.61
C VAL A 44 1.20 -8.86 16.04
N LYS A 45 0.89 -9.28 17.27
CA LYS A 45 1.14 -10.64 17.75
C LYS A 45 0.42 -11.68 16.89
N GLU A 46 -0.87 -11.51 16.63
CA GLU A 46 -1.65 -12.42 15.78
C GLU A 46 -1.06 -12.50 14.36
N VAL A 47 -0.74 -11.36 13.75
CA VAL A 47 -0.09 -11.30 12.42
C VAL A 47 1.23 -12.06 12.37
N SER A 48 1.97 -12.15 13.48
CA SER A 48 3.26 -12.86 13.52
C SER A 48 3.13 -14.37 13.27
N LEU A 49 1.94 -14.94 13.46
CA LEU A 49 1.66 -16.37 13.26
C LEU A 49 1.39 -16.72 11.79
N LEU A 50 1.09 -15.73 10.94
CA LEU A 50 0.69 -15.94 9.54
C LEU A 50 1.70 -16.73 8.71
N PRO A 51 3.02 -16.53 8.78
CA PRO A 51 3.97 -17.27 7.94
C PRO A 51 3.84 -18.78 8.16
N MET A 52 3.77 -19.22 9.43
CA MET A 52 3.58 -20.63 9.80
C MET A 52 2.27 -21.18 9.22
N ILE A 53 1.17 -20.46 9.42
CA ILE A 53 -0.17 -20.87 8.96
C ILE A 53 -0.21 -20.99 7.43
N ILE A 54 0.28 -19.98 6.72
CA ILE A 54 0.31 -19.97 5.25
C ILE A 54 1.23 -21.06 4.70
N ASN A 55 2.39 -21.28 5.33
CA ASN A 55 3.30 -22.37 4.95
C ASN A 55 2.64 -23.74 5.09
N GLN A 56 1.93 -23.98 6.20
CA GLN A 56 1.24 -25.25 6.43
C GLN A 56 0.12 -25.49 5.41
N VAL A 57 -0.64 -24.45 5.05
CA VAL A 57 -1.78 -24.57 4.13
C VAL A 57 -1.35 -24.67 2.67
N HIS A 58 -0.30 -23.95 2.28
CA HIS A 58 0.08 -23.78 0.87
C HIS A 58 1.42 -24.40 0.48
N GLY A 59 2.14 -25.03 1.41
CA GLY A 59 3.46 -25.62 1.15
C GLY A 59 4.54 -24.57 0.83
N THR A 60 4.37 -23.34 1.31
CA THR A 60 5.35 -22.25 1.12
C THR A 60 6.43 -22.27 2.20
N ASN A 61 7.44 -21.40 2.08
CA ASN A 61 8.54 -21.31 3.04
C ASN A 61 8.85 -19.86 3.45
N PHE A 62 7.81 -19.13 3.86
CA PHE A 62 7.96 -17.78 4.41
C PHE A 62 8.65 -17.84 5.77
N THR A 63 9.64 -16.97 5.96
CA THR A 63 10.49 -16.96 7.16
C THR A 63 10.21 -15.79 8.10
N GLY A 64 9.31 -14.88 7.70
CA GLY A 64 9.00 -13.69 8.45
C GLY A 64 7.88 -12.88 7.80
N ILE A 65 7.63 -11.70 8.36
CA ILE A 65 6.62 -10.75 7.89
C ILE A 65 7.29 -9.47 7.43
N ARG A 66 6.85 -8.97 6.28
CA ARG A 66 6.97 -7.55 5.94
C ARG A 66 5.61 -6.91 6.12
N LEU A 67 5.46 -6.12 7.18
CA LEU A 67 4.23 -5.40 7.48
C LEU A 67 4.25 -4.07 6.72
N ASN A 68 3.38 -3.98 5.71
CA ASN A 68 3.19 -2.78 4.92
C ASN A 68 2.08 -1.91 5.54
N LEU A 69 2.47 -0.79 6.14
CA LEU A 69 1.54 0.18 6.69
C LEU A 69 0.97 1.03 5.55
N VAL A 70 -0.35 0.99 5.44
CA VAL A 70 -1.13 1.77 4.46
C VAL A 70 -2.34 2.36 5.19
N GLY A 71 -3.15 3.15 4.49
CA GLY A 71 -4.38 3.71 5.05
C GLY A 71 -4.36 5.22 5.06
N GLY A 72 -5.57 5.78 4.99
CA GLY A 72 -5.92 7.19 4.83
C GLY A 72 -4.74 8.04 4.39
N GLU A 73 -4.11 8.71 5.37
CA GLU A 73 -2.68 9.04 5.33
C GLU A 73 -1.93 8.35 6.47
N THR A 74 -0.97 7.49 6.13
CA THR A 74 -0.31 6.56 7.08
C THR A 74 0.38 7.28 8.24
N PHE A 75 1.03 8.43 7.99
CA PHE A 75 1.78 9.13 9.03
C PHE A 75 0.99 10.20 9.78
N LEU A 76 -0.34 10.25 9.59
CA LEU A 76 -1.21 11.23 10.26
C LEU A 76 -1.14 11.14 11.80
N TYR A 77 -0.93 9.93 12.34
CA TYR A 77 -0.85 9.67 13.78
C TYR A 77 0.54 9.20 14.22
N LYS A 78 1.54 10.09 14.15
CA LYS A 78 2.95 9.81 14.49
C LYS A 78 3.17 8.95 15.74
N GLN A 79 2.55 9.30 16.86
CA GLN A 79 2.72 8.55 18.12
C GLN A 79 2.18 7.12 18.04
N LYS A 80 1.14 6.89 17.23
CA LYS A 80 0.58 5.55 17.00
C LYS A 80 1.48 4.71 16.10
N ILE A 81 2.10 5.32 15.09
CA ILE A 81 3.12 4.69 14.25
C ILE A 81 4.31 4.22 15.08
N LEU A 82 4.81 5.05 16.00
CA LEU A 82 5.91 4.65 16.91
C LEU A 82 5.54 3.43 17.76
N GLY A 83 4.28 3.34 18.21
CA GLY A 83 3.76 2.16 18.91
C GLY A 83 3.78 0.89 18.04
N ILE A 84 3.34 1.00 16.78
CA ILE A 84 3.38 -0.11 15.82
C ILE A 84 4.82 -0.55 15.55
N ILE A 85 5.74 0.39 15.30
CA ILE A 85 7.17 0.11 15.07
C ILE A 85 7.76 -0.66 16.25
N LYS A 86 7.53 -0.17 17.47
CA LYS A 86 8.04 -0.80 18.70
C LYS A 86 7.57 -2.24 18.83
N GLU A 87 6.30 -2.52 18.51
CA GLU A 87 5.77 -3.88 18.60
C GLU A 87 6.27 -4.78 17.48
N ALA A 88 6.27 -4.28 16.24
CA ALA A 88 6.75 -5.02 15.07
C ALA A 88 8.20 -5.51 15.25
N LYS A 89 9.06 -4.70 15.89
CA LYS A 89 10.45 -5.08 16.23
C LYS A 89 10.55 -6.32 17.12
N LYS A 90 9.61 -6.52 18.06
CA LYS A 90 9.63 -7.68 18.96
C LYS A 90 9.45 -9.01 18.23
N TYR A 91 8.80 -8.96 17.06
CA TYR A 91 8.58 -10.12 16.19
C TYR A 91 9.46 -10.09 14.94
N HIS A 92 10.49 -9.23 14.91
CA HIS A 92 11.44 -9.09 13.80
C HIS A 92 10.77 -8.82 12.44
N PHE A 93 9.67 -8.06 12.44
CA PHE A 93 9.04 -7.68 11.18
C PHE A 93 9.90 -6.67 10.43
N GLU A 94 10.01 -6.85 9.12
CA GLU A 94 10.39 -5.76 8.23
C GLU A 94 9.20 -4.80 8.06
N LEU A 95 9.48 -3.51 8.00
CA LEU A 95 8.44 -2.50 7.80
C LEU A 95 8.53 -1.88 6.41
N SER A 96 7.38 -1.70 5.79
CA SER A 96 7.21 -0.79 4.66
C SER A 96 6.01 0.11 4.89
N ALA A 97 5.95 1.25 4.18
CA ALA A 97 4.78 2.12 4.25
C ALA A 97 4.46 2.76 2.91
N ILE A 98 3.21 3.20 2.72
CA ILE A 98 2.78 4.04 1.59
C ILE A 98 2.23 5.35 2.14
N THR A 99 2.61 6.49 1.56
CA THR A 99 2.21 7.82 2.00
C THR A 99 1.90 8.73 0.82
N ASN A 100 1.01 9.69 1.02
CA ASN A 100 0.82 10.82 0.11
C ASN A 100 1.91 11.90 0.28
N GLY A 101 2.77 11.78 1.30
CA GLY A 101 3.92 12.62 1.56
C GLY A 101 3.63 13.97 2.24
N THR A 102 2.37 14.33 2.43
CA THR A 102 1.98 15.69 2.86
C THR A 102 2.33 15.99 4.32
N VAL A 103 2.24 15.00 5.20
CA VAL A 103 2.45 15.14 6.65
C VAL A 103 3.91 14.91 7.07
N LEU A 104 4.79 14.51 6.14
CA LEU A 104 6.17 14.18 6.47
C LEU A 104 6.97 15.44 6.83
N ASP A 105 7.37 15.50 8.09
CA ASP A 105 8.37 16.42 8.64
C ASP A 105 9.75 15.72 8.75
N ASP A 106 10.80 16.48 9.09
CA ASP A 106 12.17 15.96 9.19
C ASP A 106 12.29 14.82 10.22
N GLU A 107 11.51 14.87 11.31
CA GLU A 107 11.52 13.83 12.34
C GLU A 107 10.88 12.53 11.82
N LEU A 108 9.74 12.60 11.12
CA LEU A 108 9.13 11.46 10.47
C LEU A 108 10.03 10.88 9.39
N ILE A 109 10.71 11.71 8.61
CA ILE A 109 11.68 11.25 7.60
C ILE A 109 12.82 10.49 8.28
N LYS A 110 13.34 10.99 9.42
CA LYS A 110 14.37 10.28 10.20
C LYS A 110 13.86 8.95 10.76
N ILE A 111 12.64 8.92 11.30
CA ILE A 111 11.99 7.69 11.77
C ILE A 111 11.86 6.70 10.60
N ILE A 112 11.37 7.15 9.45
CA ILE A 112 11.20 6.31 8.26
C ILE A 112 12.54 5.73 7.82
N GLY A 113 13.57 6.56 7.70
CA GLY A 113 14.91 6.15 7.27
C GLY A 113 15.57 5.12 8.20
N ASN A 114 15.26 5.16 9.49
CA ASN A 114 15.81 4.24 10.48
C ASN A 114 15.02 2.93 10.61
N GLU A 115 13.70 2.99 10.42
CA GLU A 115 12.79 1.93 10.86
C GLU A 115 12.13 1.15 9.73
N PHE A 116 12.16 1.67 8.50
CA PHE A 116 11.48 1.08 7.35
C PHE A 116 12.48 0.61 6.30
N LEU A 117 12.26 -0.60 5.79
CA LEU A 117 12.97 -1.14 4.63
C LEU A 117 12.64 -0.35 3.36
N SER A 118 11.37 0.06 3.21
CA SER A 118 10.91 0.76 2.02
C SER A 118 9.78 1.73 2.30
N ILE A 119 9.74 2.83 1.56
CA ILE A 119 8.63 3.79 1.56
C ILE A 119 8.10 3.97 0.13
N GLY A 120 6.79 4.00 -0.03
CA GLY A 120 6.14 4.36 -1.29
C GLY A 120 5.47 5.71 -1.21
N PHE A 121 5.75 6.57 -2.19
CA PHE A 121 5.05 7.83 -2.38
C PHE A 121 3.98 7.64 -3.44
N SER A 122 2.73 7.91 -3.08
CA SER A 122 1.66 8.01 -4.07
C SER A 122 1.89 9.29 -4.86
N VAL A 123 1.96 9.23 -6.19
CA VAL A 123 2.13 10.37 -7.11
C VAL A 123 1.33 10.05 -8.38
N ASP A 124 0.12 10.59 -8.47
CA ASP A 124 -0.80 10.26 -9.58
C ASP A 124 -0.77 11.29 -10.71
N SER A 125 -0.35 12.52 -10.44
CA SER A 125 -0.18 13.54 -11.48
C SER A 125 0.97 14.48 -11.11
N LEU A 126 1.63 15.01 -12.14
CA LEU A 126 2.62 16.09 -12.02
C LEU A 126 1.98 17.46 -12.26
N ASN A 127 0.75 17.50 -12.76
CA ASN A 127 -0.03 18.71 -13.00
C ASN A 127 -0.84 19.10 -11.76
N LYS A 128 -0.75 20.37 -11.35
CA LYS A 128 -1.45 20.88 -10.15
C LYS A 128 -2.97 20.86 -10.31
N ASN A 129 -3.51 21.13 -11.50
CA ASN A 129 -4.96 21.12 -11.75
C ASN A 129 -5.50 19.69 -11.80
N THR A 130 -4.81 18.77 -12.48
CA THR A 130 -5.16 17.35 -12.46
C THR A 130 -5.17 16.81 -11.03
N ASN A 131 -4.18 17.14 -10.19
CA ASN A 131 -4.20 16.77 -8.77
C ASN A 131 -5.40 17.37 -8.00
N LYS A 132 -5.84 18.59 -8.34
CA LYS A 132 -7.06 19.18 -7.74
C LYS A 132 -8.31 18.40 -8.11
N GLU A 133 -8.48 18.11 -9.40
CA GLU A 133 -9.63 17.35 -9.92
C GLU A 133 -9.64 15.92 -9.38
N ILE A 134 -8.47 15.29 -9.25
CA ILE A 134 -8.35 13.99 -8.59
C ILE A 134 -8.80 14.06 -7.13
N GLY A 135 -8.58 15.19 -6.43
CA GLY A 135 -8.81 15.33 -4.99
C GLY A 135 -7.56 15.14 -4.13
N ARG A 136 -6.37 15.18 -4.74
CA ARG A 136 -5.06 15.14 -4.06
C ARG A 136 -4.66 16.52 -3.53
N THR A 137 -5.51 17.08 -2.66
CA THR A 137 -5.33 18.42 -2.10
C THR A 137 -5.46 18.46 -0.59
N VAL A 138 -4.64 19.28 0.08
CA VAL A 138 -4.85 19.64 1.49
C VAL A 138 -5.30 21.10 1.52
N LYS A 139 -6.49 21.39 2.06
CA LYS A 139 -7.02 22.78 2.12
C LYS A 139 -6.92 23.50 0.75
N ASN A 140 -7.34 22.83 -0.33
CA ASN A 140 -7.26 23.29 -1.73
C ASN A 140 -5.85 23.48 -2.32
N MET A 141 -4.79 23.16 -1.57
CA MET A 141 -3.42 23.12 -2.09
C MET A 141 -3.15 21.75 -2.70
N PRO A 142 -2.93 21.63 -4.02
CA PRO A 142 -2.64 20.35 -4.66
C PRO A 142 -1.28 19.81 -4.25
N MET A 143 -1.13 18.49 -4.39
CA MET A 143 0.16 17.83 -4.29
C MET A 143 1.20 18.54 -5.17
N ASP A 144 2.40 18.71 -4.62
CA ASP A 144 3.54 19.32 -5.32
C ASP A 144 4.63 18.27 -5.52
N ALA A 145 4.89 17.94 -6.79
CA ALA A 145 5.87 16.92 -7.16
C ALA A 145 7.31 17.31 -6.74
N ASP A 146 7.65 18.61 -6.75
CA ASP A 146 8.97 19.06 -6.34
C ASP A 146 9.18 18.91 -4.83
N GLU A 147 8.13 19.13 -4.03
CA GLU A 147 8.17 18.86 -2.58
C GLU A 147 8.34 17.36 -2.28
N ILE A 148 7.70 16.49 -3.06
CA ILE A 148 7.93 15.04 -2.95
C ILE A 148 9.38 14.69 -3.31
N LEU A 149 9.95 15.26 -4.37
CA LEU A 149 11.36 15.06 -4.74
C LEU A 149 12.31 15.50 -3.63
N LYS A 150 12.07 16.66 -2.99
CA LYS A 150 12.85 17.13 -1.85
C LYS A 150 12.84 16.13 -0.69
N LYS A 151 11.67 15.60 -0.34
CA LYS A 151 11.50 14.59 0.73
C LYS A 151 12.21 13.28 0.39
N ILE A 152 12.08 12.82 -0.86
CA ILE A 152 12.79 11.62 -1.34
C ILE A 152 14.31 11.81 -1.23
N ASN A 153 14.83 12.98 -1.64
CA ASN A 153 16.25 13.27 -1.57
C ASN A 153 16.76 13.35 -0.13
N LEU A 154 16.03 14.01 0.76
CA LEU A 154 16.38 14.07 2.19
C LEU A 154 16.41 12.67 2.80
N LEU A 155 15.40 11.84 2.49
CA LEU A 155 15.33 10.47 2.98
C LEU A 155 16.51 9.61 2.50
N ARG A 156 16.91 9.75 1.23
CA ARG A 156 18.10 9.06 0.69
C ARG A 156 19.40 9.53 1.34
N THR A 157 19.53 10.82 1.61
CA THR A 157 20.71 11.35 2.31
C THR A 157 20.84 10.76 3.71
N LEU A 158 19.72 10.60 4.42
CA LEU A 158 19.69 10.05 5.78
C LEU A 158 19.77 8.52 5.81
N SER A 159 19.22 7.84 4.82
CA SER A 159 19.19 6.37 4.72
C SER A 159 19.44 5.94 3.27
N PRO A 160 20.71 5.80 2.84
CA PRO A 160 21.06 5.51 1.44
C PRO A 160 20.51 4.17 0.92
N ASN A 161 20.22 3.23 1.83
CA ASN A 161 19.77 1.88 1.48
C ASN A 161 18.24 1.73 1.47
N ILE A 162 17.48 2.76 1.84
CA ILE A 162 16.02 2.67 1.84
C ILE A 162 15.48 2.51 0.43
N GLU A 163 14.60 1.52 0.23
CA GLU A 163 13.94 1.35 -1.06
C GLU A 163 12.85 2.43 -1.23
N ILE A 164 12.99 3.27 -2.25
CA ILE A 164 11.97 4.24 -2.63
C ILE A 164 11.04 3.63 -3.68
N LYS A 165 9.73 3.76 -3.47
CA LYS A 165 8.71 3.38 -4.44
C LYS A 165 7.89 4.59 -4.86
N ILE A 166 7.48 4.62 -6.12
CA ILE A 166 6.44 5.54 -6.59
C ILE A 166 5.22 4.69 -6.93
N ASN A 167 4.05 5.12 -6.47
CA ASN A 167 2.78 4.50 -6.80
C ASN A 167 1.95 5.51 -7.60
N THR A 168 1.46 5.12 -8.76
CA THR A 168 0.66 5.99 -9.64
C THR A 168 -0.60 5.24 -10.06
N VAL A 169 -1.77 5.81 -9.79
CA VAL A 169 -3.08 5.34 -10.27
C VAL A 169 -3.43 6.07 -11.55
N ILE A 170 -3.51 5.33 -12.66
CA ILE A 170 -3.84 5.88 -13.98
C ILE A 170 -5.36 5.90 -14.15
N ASN A 171 -5.87 7.07 -14.49
CA ASN A 171 -7.28 7.39 -14.71
C ASN A 171 -7.39 8.36 -15.90
N GLU A 172 -8.61 8.73 -16.26
CA GLU A 172 -8.89 9.57 -17.44
C GLU A 172 -8.10 10.88 -17.44
N LEU A 173 -7.92 11.49 -16.26
CA LEU A 173 -7.32 12.81 -16.12
C LEU A 173 -5.80 12.82 -16.29
N ASN A 174 -5.12 11.67 -16.16
CA ASN A 174 -3.66 11.58 -16.19
C ASN A 174 -3.09 10.57 -17.21
N LYS A 175 -3.93 9.84 -17.95
CA LYS A 175 -3.49 8.79 -18.90
C LYS A 175 -2.54 9.28 -20.01
N LEU A 176 -2.56 10.58 -20.29
CA LEU A 176 -1.70 11.23 -21.29
C LEU A 176 -0.44 11.89 -20.69
N GLU A 177 -0.30 11.92 -19.36
CA GLU A 177 0.86 12.55 -18.72
C GLU A 177 2.17 11.79 -19.00
N ASP A 178 3.27 12.54 -18.91
CA ASP A 178 4.64 12.06 -19.06
C ASP A 178 5.41 12.26 -17.74
N PHE A 179 5.81 11.15 -17.14
CA PHE A 179 6.53 11.05 -15.89
C PHE A 179 8.05 10.88 -16.07
N ASN A 180 8.57 10.90 -17.30
CA ASN A 180 9.98 10.59 -17.60
C ASN A 180 10.96 11.44 -16.78
N SER A 181 10.74 12.76 -16.72
CA SER A 181 11.59 13.67 -15.95
C SER A 181 11.49 13.40 -14.45
N PHE A 182 10.27 13.25 -13.93
CA PHE A 182 10.03 13.00 -12.51
C PHE A 182 10.65 11.68 -12.05
N ILE A 183 10.42 10.58 -12.77
CA ILE A 183 10.94 9.25 -12.39
C ILE A 183 12.46 9.21 -12.52
N THR A 184 13.05 9.92 -13.50
CA THR A 184 14.51 10.07 -13.57
C THR A 184 15.06 10.76 -12.32
N LYS A 185 14.47 11.88 -11.89
CA LYS A 185 14.91 12.61 -10.68
C LYS A 185 14.62 11.82 -9.39
N ALA A 186 13.44 11.21 -9.30
CA ALA A 186 13.02 10.43 -8.15
C ALA A 186 13.78 9.10 -8.04
N SER A 187 14.36 8.57 -9.13
CA SER A 187 15.18 7.35 -9.18
C SER A 187 14.66 6.18 -8.31
N PRO A 188 13.36 5.83 -8.35
CA PRO A 188 12.81 4.86 -7.42
C PRO A 188 13.31 3.44 -7.72
N THR A 189 13.39 2.60 -6.68
CA THR A 189 13.67 1.17 -6.81
C THR A 189 12.53 0.46 -7.54
N LYS A 190 11.28 0.90 -7.32
CA LYS A 190 10.09 0.38 -8.00
C LYS A 190 9.10 1.50 -8.31
N TRP A 191 8.49 1.44 -9.48
CA TRP A 191 7.35 2.27 -9.88
C TRP A 191 6.14 1.37 -10.10
N LYS A 192 5.20 1.40 -9.17
CA LYS A 192 3.93 0.70 -9.30
C LYS A 192 2.94 1.56 -10.06
N ILE A 193 2.40 1.01 -11.14
CA ILE A 193 1.44 1.68 -12.00
C ILE A 193 0.14 0.87 -11.95
N PHE A 194 -0.89 1.46 -11.36
CA PHE A 194 -2.19 0.82 -11.19
C PHE A 194 -3.17 1.38 -12.20
N LYS A 195 -3.93 0.52 -12.87
CA LYS A 195 -5.14 0.99 -13.55
C LYS A 195 -6.16 1.36 -12.49
N MET A 196 -6.88 2.47 -12.66
CA MET A 196 -7.96 2.82 -11.73
C MET A 196 -8.97 1.67 -11.63
N LEU A 197 -9.22 1.22 -10.40
CA LEU A 197 -10.23 0.23 -10.09
C LEU A 197 -11.59 0.91 -9.91
N PRO A 198 -12.62 0.52 -10.68
CA PRO A 198 -13.96 1.08 -10.56
C PRO A 198 -14.76 0.48 -9.39
N ILE A 199 -14.17 0.46 -8.19
CA ILE A 199 -14.84 -0.11 -7.00
C ILE A 199 -15.96 0.81 -6.51
N LEU A 200 -15.70 2.12 -6.44
CA LEU A 200 -16.62 3.12 -5.88
C LEU A 200 -17.35 3.94 -6.95
N THR A 201 -16.72 4.11 -8.12
CA THR A 201 -17.25 4.88 -9.24
C THR A 201 -16.61 4.39 -10.54
N GLU A 202 -17.35 4.48 -11.63
CA GLU A 202 -16.83 4.27 -12.98
C GLU A 202 -16.31 5.57 -13.61
N GLU A 203 -16.61 6.73 -13.03
CA GLU A 203 -16.15 8.03 -13.52
C GLU A 203 -14.61 8.08 -13.57
N ASN A 204 -14.06 8.62 -14.66
CA ASN A 204 -12.62 8.65 -14.95
C ASN A 204 -11.93 7.27 -15.07
N SER A 205 -12.70 6.19 -15.24
CA SER A 205 -12.13 4.89 -15.60
C SER A 205 -11.55 4.92 -17.02
N ILE A 206 -10.49 4.15 -17.23
CA ILE A 206 -9.84 4.01 -18.54
C ILE A 206 -9.99 2.59 -19.07
N ASN A 207 -9.90 2.43 -20.39
CA ASN A 207 -9.82 1.10 -21.01
C ASN A 207 -8.39 0.52 -20.89
N ASN A 208 -8.19 -0.71 -21.37
CA ASN A 208 -6.87 -1.36 -21.31
C ASN A 208 -5.86 -0.69 -22.25
N ASP A 209 -6.30 -0.22 -23.42
CA ASP A 209 -5.39 0.40 -24.41
C ASP A 209 -4.79 1.70 -23.88
N ASP A 210 -5.60 2.55 -23.25
CA ASP A 210 -5.17 3.77 -22.56
C ASP A 210 -4.11 3.46 -21.48
N PHE A 211 -4.34 2.40 -20.70
CA PHE A 211 -3.41 1.96 -19.66
C PHE A 211 -2.08 1.49 -20.25
N TYR A 212 -2.12 0.63 -21.28
CA TYR A 212 -0.91 0.14 -21.94
C TYR A 212 -0.19 1.24 -22.73
N ASN A 213 -0.91 2.22 -23.29
CA ASN A 213 -0.31 3.41 -23.91
C ASN A 213 0.47 4.23 -22.88
N PHE A 214 -0.05 4.40 -21.65
CA PHE A 214 0.71 5.02 -20.57
C PHE A 214 2.00 4.25 -20.26
N ILE A 215 1.93 2.92 -20.14
CA ILE A 215 3.12 2.10 -19.87
C ILE A 215 4.13 2.20 -21.02
N ASN A 216 3.67 2.14 -22.28
CA ASN A 216 4.50 2.18 -23.47
C ASN A 216 5.29 3.49 -23.60
N ARG A 217 4.66 4.63 -23.25
CA ARG A 217 5.30 5.95 -23.17
C ARG A 217 6.47 6.00 -22.17
N HIS A 218 6.46 5.12 -21.18
CA HIS A 218 7.44 5.05 -20.10
C HIS A 218 8.33 3.81 -20.14
N THR A 219 8.44 3.15 -21.31
CA THR A 219 9.26 1.94 -21.52
C THR A 219 10.73 2.09 -21.15
N LYS A 220 11.26 3.33 -21.11
CA LYS A 220 12.57 3.65 -20.54
C LYS A 220 12.77 3.05 -19.13
N PHE A 221 11.70 2.94 -18.34
CA PHE A 221 11.73 2.43 -16.96
C PHE A 221 11.20 0.99 -16.83
N LYS A 222 11.08 0.23 -17.92
CA LYS A 222 10.49 -1.13 -17.91
C LYS A 222 11.03 -2.07 -16.82
N LYS A 223 12.29 -1.92 -16.41
CA LYS A 223 12.93 -2.77 -15.38
C LYS A 223 12.42 -2.49 -13.96
N ILE A 224 11.90 -1.30 -13.72
CA ILE A 224 11.39 -0.87 -12.42
C ILE A 224 9.87 -0.69 -12.41
N ILE A 225 9.20 -0.77 -13.58
CA ILE A 225 7.75 -0.72 -13.68
C ILE A 225 7.14 -2.04 -13.24
N TYR A 226 6.20 -1.95 -12.30
CA TYR A 226 5.33 -3.03 -11.87
C TYR A 226 3.90 -2.57 -12.15
N SER A 227 3.41 -2.87 -13.35
CA SER A 227 2.04 -2.57 -13.74
C SER A 227 1.09 -3.60 -13.15
N GLU A 228 -0.03 -3.14 -12.61
CA GLU A 228 -1.10 -4.02 -12.12
C GLU A 228 -2.41 -3.58 -12.80
N ASN A 229 -2.91 -4.40 -13.73
CA ASN A 229 -4.26 -4.25 -14.26
C ASN A 229 -5.29 -4.83 -13.27
N ASN A 230 -6.58 -4.57 -13.46
CA ASN A 230 -7.64 -4.91 -12.52
C ASN A 230 -7.63 -6.41 -12.15
N ASP A 231 -7.40 -7.30 -13.11
CA ASP A 231 -7.37 -8.76 -12.90
C ASP A 231 -6.16 -9.24 -12.07
N GLU A 232 -5.09 -8.44 -12.03
CA GLU A 232 -3.86 -8.76 -11.31
C GLU A 232 -3.94 -8.35 -9.83
N MET A 233 -4.79 -7.38 -9.51
CA MET A 233 -4.99 -6.87 -8.15
C MET A 233 -5.97 -7.71 -7.32
N THR A 234 -6.86 -8.48 -7.95
CA THR A 234 -7.87 -9.28 -7.23
C THR A 234 -7.26 -10.50 -6.54
N HIS A 235 -7.56 -10.66 -5.25
CA HIS A 235 -7.17 -11.81 -4.41
C HIS A 235 -5.64 -12.03 -4.23
N SER A 236 -4.81 -11.06 -4.61
CA SER A 236 -3.33 -11.16 -4.63
C SER A 236 -2.63 -10.46 -3.44
N TYR A 237 -3.42 -9.95 -2.50
CA TYR A 237 -2.96 -9.21 -1.32
C TYR A 237 -3.54 -9.82 -0.05
N LEU A 238 -2.73 -9.93 1.01
CA LEU A 238 -3.24 -10.05 2.37
C LEU A 238 -3.44 -8.63 2.91
N MET A 239 -4.70 -8.24 3.12
CA MET A 239 -5.05 -6.89 3.55
C MET A 239 -5.90 -6.95 4.82
N ILE A 240 -5.55 -6.10 5.79
CA ILE A 240 -6.24 -5.94 7.06
C ILE A 240 -6.79 -4.51 7.13
N ASP A 241 -8.07 -4.36 7.45
CA ASP A 241 -8.72 -3.06 7.59
C ASP A 241 -8.42 -2.39 8.95
N PRO A 242 -8.84 -1.13 9.17
CA PRO A 242 -8.62 -0.42 10.43
C PRO A 242 -9.31 -1.05 11.66
N LEU A 243 -10.23 -2.01 11.45
CA LEU A 243 -10.94 -2.74 12.50
C LEU A 243 -10.31 -4.13 12.78
N GLY A 244 -9.22 -4.47 12.09
CA GLY A 244 -8.50 -5.73 12.26
C GLY A 244 -9.20 -6.92 11.62
N ARG A 245 -9.91 -6.71 10.51
CA ARG A 245 -10.51 -7.76 9.69
C ARG A 245 -9.70 -7.95 8.42
N PHE A 246 -9.54 -9.18 7.96
CA PHE A 246 -9.10 -9.38 6.59
C PHE A 246 -10.19 -8.90 5.63
N PHE A 247 -9.78 -8.35 4.49
CA PHE A 247 -10.72 -8.00 3.43
C PHE A 247 -10.15 -8.30 2.04
N GLN A 248 -11.05 -8.50 1.08
CA GLN A 248 -10.76 -8.66 -0.34
C GLN A 248 -11.74 -7.86 -1.19
N ASN A 249 -11.33 -7.43 -2.38
CA ASN A 249 -12.24 -6.83 -3.35
C ASN A 249 -13.31 -7.85 -3.73
N ASN A 250 -14.58 -7.46 -3.72
CA ASN A 250 -15.65 -8.30 -4.20
C ASN A 250 -15.79 -8.10 -5.73
N GLU A 251 -15.64 -9.17 -6.51
CA GLU A 251 -15.71 -9.11 -7.98
C GLU A 251 -17.15 -8.97 -8.51
N LEU A 252 -18.16 -9.30 -7.70
CA LEU A 252 -19.59 -9.30 -8.08
C LEU A 252 -20.35 -8.07 -7.58
N LEU A 253 -19.83 -7.37 -6.57
CA LEU A 253 -20.47 -6.22 -5.93
C LEU A 253 -19.46 -5.08 -5.76
N HIS A 254 -19.91 -3.84 -5.91
CA HIS A 254 -19.13 -2.66 -5.53
C HIS A 254 -18.82 -2.70 -4.02
N GLY A 255 -17.58 -3.08 -3.67
CA GLY A 255 -17.09 -3.07 -2.29
C GLY A 255 -16.19 -4.23 -1.91
N TYR A 256 -16.28 -4.63 -0.64
CA TYR A 256 -15.35 -5.55 0.01
C TYR A 256 -16.06 -6.69 0.73
N ASP A 257 -15.47 -7.88 0.65
CA ASP A 257 -15.77 -9.00 1.55
C ASP A 257 -14.83 -8.93 2.75
N TYR A 258 -15.35 -9.17 3.95
CA TYR A 258 -14.59 -9.09 5.19
C TYR A 258 -14.66 -10.41 5.96
N SER A 259 -13.55 -10.79 6.59
CA SER A 259 -13.58 -11.75 7.69
C SER A 259 -14.21 -11.13 8.95
N GLN A 260 -14.47 -11.96 9.95
CA GLN A 260 -14.61 -11.49 11.33
C GLN A 260 -13.28 -10.91 11.83
N SER A 261 -13.32 -10.16 12.94
CA SER A 261 -12.12 -9.53 13.50
C SER A 261 -11.12 -10.58 13.95
N ILE A 262 -9.85 -10.40 13.55
CA ILE A 262 -8.71 -11.22 13.99
C ILE A 262 -8.64 -11.25 15.52
N LEU A 263 -8.94 -10.13 16.19
CA LEU A 263 -8.92 -10.05 17.65
C LEU A 263 -10.04 -10.84 18.33
N GLN A 264 -11.09 -11.22 17.59
CA GLN A 264 -12.22 -11.99 18.10
C GLN A 264 -12.05 -13.50 17.88
N ILE A 265 -11.56 -13.90 16.71
CA ILE A 265 -11.54 -15.32 16.29
C ILE A 265 -10.14 -15.89 16.02
N GLY A 266 -9.08 -15.08 16.21
CA GLY A 266 -7.71 -15.43 15.89
C GLY A 266 -7.40 -15.35 14.39
N VAL A 267 -6.12 -15.15 14.06
CA VAL A 267 -5.69 -14.94 12.66
C VAL A 267 -5.91 -16.17 11.79
N GLU A 268 -5.75 -17.37 12.36
CA GLU A 268 -5.88 -18.64 11.63
C GLU A 268 -7.31 -18.86 11.12
N THR A 269 -8.30 -18.58 11.97
CA THR A 269 -9.71 -18.68 11.60
C THR A 269 -10.08 -17.57 10.62
N ALA A 270 -9.63 -16.34 10.89
CA ALA A 270 -9.97 -15.17 10.07
C ALA A 270 -9.44 -15.28 8.63
N VAL A 271 -8.21 -15.77 8.43
CA VAL A 271 -7.62 -15.86 7.09
C VAL A 271 -8.33 -16.90 6.21
N LYS A 272 -8.93 -17.94 6.81
CA LYS A 272 -9.73 -18.95 6.09
C LYS A 272 -11.07 -18.39 5.56
N GLN A 273 -11.51 -17.23 6.06
CA GLN A 273 -12.76 -16.59 5.64
C GLN A 273 -12.60 -15.69 4.40
N ILE A 274 -11.37 -15.47 3.92
CA ILE A 274 -11.11 -14.71 2.70
C ILE A 274 -10.55 -15.58 1.58
N LYS A 275 -10.83 -15.19 0.33
CA LYS A 275 -10.22 -15.78 -0.85
C LYS A 275 -8.81 -15.21 -1.02
N PHE A 276 -7.78 -15.97 -0.64
CA PHE A 276 -6.39 -15.61 -0.84
C PHE A 276 -5.72 -16.52 -1.88
N ASN A 277 -5.27 -15.93 -3.00
CA ASN A 277 -4.59 -16.66 -4.06
C ASN A 277 -3.06 -16.55 -3.90
N ILE A 278 -2.46 -17.58 -3.32
CA ILE A 278 -1.01 -17.61 -3.06
C ILE A 278 -0.17 -17.53 -4.34
N HIS A 279 -0.63 -18.08 -5.47
CA HIS A 279 0.10 -18.04 -6.73
C HIS A 279 0.13 -16.61 -7.32
N LYS A 280 -1.02 -15.92 -7.33
CA LYS A 280 -1.08 -14.50 -7.71
C LYS A 280 -0.21 -13.64 -6.78
N PHE A 281 -0.27 -13.89 -5.48
CA PHE A 281 0.57 -13.21 -4.49
C PHE A 281 2.07 -13.39 -4.80
N ALA A 282 2.53 -14.62 -5.03
CA ALA A 282 3.93 -14.93 -5.29
C ALA A 282 4.42 -14.32 -6.61
N LYS A 283 3.61 -14.37 -7.68
CA LYS A 283 3.90 -13.73 -8.97
C LYS A 283 4.11 -12.22 -8.80
N ARG A 284 3.17 -11.54 -8.11
CA ARG A 284 3.23 -10.09 -7.85
C ARG A 284 4.42 -9.69 -6.98
N ALA A 285 4.76 -10.51 -5.99
CA ALA A 285 5.85 -10.22 -5.08
C ALA A 285 7.24 -10.55 -5.68
N ASN A 286 7.30 -11.02 -6.94
CA ASN A 286 8.51 -11.55 -7.60
C ASN A 286 9.20 -12.64 -6.76
N LEU A 287 8.41 -13.52 -6.15
CA LEU A 287 8.89 -14.58 -5.24
C LEU A 287 9.09 -15.94 -5.92
N MET A 288 9.17 -16.00 -7.26
CA MET A 288 9.52 -17.24 -7.97
C MET A 288 11.02 -17.25 -8.31
N PRO A 289 11.76 -18.27 -7.86
CA PRO A 289 11.68 -19.58 -8.54
C PRO A 289 11.50 -20.81 -7.61
N ILE A 290 11.03 -21.90 -8.22
CA ILE A 290 10.90 -23.29 -7.73
C ILE A 290 9.68 -23.56 -6.82
N ILE A 291 8.52 -23.79 -7.44
CA ILE A 291 7.66 -24.89 -6.99
C ILE A 291 8.09 -26.07 -7.85
N SER A 292 8.90 -26.97 -7.29
CA SER A 292 9.06 -28.30 -7.87
C SER A 292 7.69 -28.97 -7.84
N LEU A 293 7.15 -29.27 -9.02
CA LEU A 293 6.13 -30.30 -9.18
C LEU A 293 6.68 -31.64 -8.65
#